data_AF-A0A2H3HI58-F1
#
_entry.id   AF-A0A2H3HI58-F1
#
_cell.length_a   1.000
_cell.length_b   1.000
_cell.length_c   1.000
_cell.angle_alpha   90.00
_cell.angle_beta   90.00
_cell.angle_gamma   90.00
#
_symmetry.space_group_name_H-M   'P 1'
#
loop_
_entity.id
_entity.type
_entity.pdbx_description
1 polymer ?
#
loop_
_entity_poly.entity_id
_entity_poly.type
_entity_poly.pdbx_seq_one_letter_code
_entity_poly.pdbx_strand_id
1 'polypeptide(L)'
;MAASSKNLERIAELRQSEMPVPWCDEFEKMISGMNFNTGNSQEMMVYKLASKKKLLSFNDESIPDGSTLASLKSRRMEVAKEMFGKLGQDVTIEPPFFLLWGCNIFIGNGVYMNREVSIHDNALVTIGDGVLIGPGVCICPGTHAADMHSRREAQGTSFALPIRIEADCWIGARATILPGVTIGRGATVAAGAVVIKDVEAETLVGGVPARFIRSLKSAST
;
A
#
# COMPACT_ATOMS: atom_id res chain seq x y z
N MET A 1 8.93 -10.04 14.08
CA MET A 1 9.24 -11.41 13.63
C MET A 1 8.07 -11.92 12.81
N ALA A 2 8.28 -12.93 11.96
CA ALA A 2 7.20 -13.58 11.24
C ALA A 2 6.22 -14.27 12.21
N ALA A 3 4.94 -14.29 11.86
CA ALA A 3 3.94 -15.08 12.56
C ALA A 3 4.17 -16.58 12.37
N SER A 4 3.77 -17.39 13.36
CA SER A 4 3.88 -18.85 13.32
C SER A 4 2.59 -19.55 12.89
N SER A 5 1.48 -18.81 12.76
CA SER A 5 0.16 -19.36 12.40
C SER A 5 -0.63 -18.41 11.52
N LYS A 6 -1.60 -18.95 10.77
CA LYS A 6 -2.50 -18.16 9.94
C LYS A 6 -3.35 -17.23 10.79
N ASN A 7 -3.59 -16.02 10.28
CA ASN A 7 -4.48 -15.04 10.90
C ASN A 7 -5.81 -15.03 10.13
N LEU A 8 -6.83 -15.68 10.70
CA LEU A 8 -8.13 -15.86 10.05
C LEU A 8 -8.89 -14.54 9.88
N GLU A 9 -8.70 -13.56 10.77
CA GLU A 9 -9.33 -12.25 10.68
C GLU A 9 -8.80 -11.48 9.46
N ARG A 10 -7.48 -11.46 9.25
CA ARG A 10 -6.87 -10.82 8.08
C ARG A 10 -7.28 -11.49 6.76
N ILE A 11 -7.35 -12.82 6.77
CA ILE A 11 -7.84 -13.57 5.61
C ILE A 11 -9.30 -13.20 5.32
N ALA A 12 -10.14 -13.11 6.36
CA ALA A 12 -11.54 -12.71 6.22
C ALA A 12 -11.69 -11.25 5.75
N GLU A 13 -10.84 -10.33 6.23
CA GLU A 13 -10.80 -8.94 5.76
C GLU A 13 -10.46 -8.87 4.27
N LEU A 14 -9.41 -9.59 3.84
CA LEU A 14 -9.02 -9.60 2.43
C LEU A 14 -10.03 -10.30 1.50
N ARG A 15 -10.84 -11.24 2.02
CA ARG A 15 -11.95 -11.83 1.24
C ARG A 15 -13.01 -10.81 0.81
N GLN A 16 -13.00 -9.60 1.37
CA GLN A 16 -13.82 -8.49 0.91
C GLN A 16 -13.26 -7.80 -0.34
N SER A 17 -12.11 -8.25 -0.85
CA SER A 17 -11.55 -7.79 -2.12
C SER A 17 -12.56 -8.02 -3.25
N GLU A 18 -12.83 -6.97 -4.00
CA GLU A 18 -13.65 -6.97 -5.22
C GLU A 18 -12.88 -7.58 -6.39
N MET A 19 -11.56 -7.71 -6.28
CA MET A 19 -10.70 -8.39 -7.24
C MET A 19 -10.52 -9.86 -6.91
N PRO A 20 -10.33 -10.74 -7.92
CA PRO A 20 -9.87 -12.10 -7.69
C PRO A 20 -8.58 -12.10 -6.88
N VAL A 21 -8.46 -13.07 -5.98
CA VAL A 21 -7.31 -13.25 -5.09
C VAL A 21 -6.72 -14.64 -5.37
N PRO A 22 -5.38 -14.79 -5.53
CA PRO A 22 -4.77 -16.09 -5.80
C PRO A 22 -4.65 -16.91 -4.51
N TRP A 23 -5.79 -17.31 -3.95
CA TRP A 23 -5.86 -18.09 -2.73
C TRP A 23 -5.11 -19.43 -2.88
N CYS A 24 -4.06 -19.57 -2.09
CA CYS A 24 -3.27 -20.78 -1.90
C CYS A 24 -2.60 -20.71 -0.53
N ASP A 25 -1.94 -21.79 -0.10
CA ASP A 25 -1.30 -21.83 1.22
C ASP A 25 -0.24 -20.72 1.42
N GLU A 26 0.59 -20.46 0.40
CA GLU A 26 1.62 -19.41 0.43
C GLU A 26 1.01 -18.00 0.47
N PHE A 27 -0.11 -17.79 -0.22
CA PHE A 27 -0.81 -16.51 -0.17
C PHE A 27 -1.47 -16.29 1.20
N GLU A 28 -2.07 -17.33 1.80
CA GLU A 28 -2.62 -17.24 3.15
C GLU A 28 -1.52 -16.98 4.20
N LYS A 29 -0.34 -17.60 4.06
CA LYS A 29 0.85 -17.29 4.87
C LYS A 29 1.25 -15.83 4.74
N MET A 30 1.34 -15.33 3.50
CA MET A 30 1.71 -13.95 3.19
C MET A 30 0.81 -12.95 3.93
N ILE A 31 -0.51 -13.08 3.77
CA ILE A 31 -1.50 -12.18 4.40
C ILE A 31 -1.54 -12.32 5.92
N SER A 32 -1.19 -13.49 6.43
CA SER A 32 -1.09 -13.75 7.86
C SER A 32 0.17 -13.16 8.50
N GLY A 33 1.12 -12.65 7.70
CA GLY A 33 2.43 -12.20 8.17
C GLY A 33 3.36 -13.33 8.58
N MET A 34 3.11 -14.54 8.07
CA MET A 34 4.03 -15.67 8.16
C MET A 34 5.10 -15.53 7.07
N ASN A 35 6.21 -16.26 7.23
CA ASN A 35 7.16 -16.41 6.13
C ASN A 35 6.47 -17.13 4.95
N PHE A 36 6.65 -16.58 3.76
CA PHE A 36 6.07 -17.13 2.53
C PHE A 36 7.08 -17.09 1.38
N ASN A 37 6.87 -17.96 0.38
CA ASN A 37 7.62 -18.02 -0.86
C ASN A 37 6.67 -18.05 -2.05
N THR A 38 6.56 -16.92 -2.75
CA THR A 38 5.74 -16.78 -3.95
C THR A 38 6.10 -17.79 -5.05
N GLY A 39 7.37 -18.18 -5.16
CA GLY A 39 7.83 -19.12 -6.20
C GLY A 39 7.29 -20.55 -6.03
N ASN A 40 6.75 -20.88 -4.85
CA ASN A 40 6.21 -22.20 -4.54
C ASN A 40 4.73 -22.37 -4.99
N SER A 41 4.09 -21.34 -5.53
CA SER A 41 2.71 -21.41 -6.04
C SER A 41 2.61 -20.90 -7.47
N GLN A 42 2.13 -21.77 -8.36
CA GLN A 42 1.89 -21.41 -9.75
C GLN A 42 0.76 -20.37 -9.87
N GLU A 43 -0.27 -20.47 -9.03
CA GLU A 43 -1.41 -19.54 -8.98
C GLU A 43 -0.94 -18.12 -8.67
N MET A 44 -0.10 -17.97 -7.64
CA MET A 44 0.49 -16.68 -7.29
C MET A 44 1.37 -16.13 -8.42
N MET A 45 2.17 -16.97 -9.09
CA MET A 45 3.04 -16.54 -10.19
C MET A 45 2.25 -16.08 -11.42
N VAL A 46 1.19 -16.81 -11.79
CA VAL A 46 0.27 -16.44 -12.88
C VAL A 46 -0.42 -15.12 -12.56
N TYR A 47 -0.94 -14.98 -11.34
CA TYR A 47 -1.61 -13.76 -10.89
C TYR A 47 -0.65 -12.57 -10.93
N LYS A 48 0.57 -12.71 -10.41
CA LYS A 48 1.59 -11.66 -10.40
C LYS A 48 1.95 -11.18 -11.81
N LEU A 49 1.99 -12.09 -12.79
CA LEU A 49 2.17 -11.71 -14.19
C LEU A 49 0.97 -10.90 -14.73
N ALA A 50 -0.26 -11.28 -14.37
CA ALA A 50 -1.45 -10.53 -14.75
C ALA A 50 -1.47 -9.12 -14.13
N SER A 51 -1.13 -8.98 -12.85
CA SER A 51 -1.00 -7.67 -12.18
C SER A 51 0.05 -6.79 -12.85
N LYS A 52 1.20 -7.35 -13.27
CA LYS A 52 2.22 -6.61 -14.03
C LYS A 52 1.73 -6.08 -15.37
N LYS A 53 0.92 -6.85 -16.10
CA LYS A 53 0.35 -6.40 -17.39
C LYS A 53 -0.62 -5.23 -17.18
N LYS A 54 -1.48 -5.30 -16.15
CA LYS A 54 -2.38 -4.21 -15.79
C LYS A 54 -1.60 -2.97 -15.37
N LEU A 55 -0.57 -3.14 -14.53
CA LEU A 55 0.30 -2.04 -14.10
C LEU A 55 1.00 -1.35 -15.29
N LEU A 56 1.47 -2.13 -16.27
CA LEU A 56 2.04 -1.58 -17.50
C LEU A 56 1.02 -0.73 -18.26
N SER A 57 -0.21 -1.21 -18.41
CA SER A 57 -1.29 -0.46 -19.07
C SER A 57 -1.70 0.79 -18.29
N PHE A 58 -1.67 0.74 -16.96
CA PHE A 58 -1.99 1.88 -16.10
C PHE A 58 -0.92 2.98 -16.21
N ASN A 59 0.35 2.57 -16.29
CA ASN A 59 1.50 3.46 -16.43
C ASN A 59 1.79 3.88 -17.88
N ASP A 60 0.88 3.62 -18.83
CA ASP A 60 1.06 4.06 -20.20
C ASP A 60 0.99 5.60 -20.28
N GLU A 61 2.12 6.22 -20.59
CA GLU A 61 2.28 7.67 -20.71
C GLU A 61 2.03 8.20 -22.14
N SER A 62 1.53 7.36 -23.05
CA SER A 62 1.16 7.81 -24.39
C SER A 62 0.05 8.87 -24.36
N ILE A 63 0.23 9.92 -25.16
CA ILE A 63 -0.71 11.04 -25.32
C ILE A 63 -1.15 11.08 -26.79
N PRO A 64 -2.21 10.35 -27.17
CA PRO A 64 -2.77 10.42 -28.51
C PRO A 64 -3.25 11.83 -28.87
N ASP A 65 -3.18 12.20 -30.15
CA ASP A 65 -3.73 13.45 -30.66
C ASP A 65 -5.21 13.62 -30.27
N GLY A 66 -5.61 14.82 -29.88
CA GLY A 66 -6.97 15.12 -29.41
C GLY A 66 -7.25 14.71 -27.96
N SER A 67 -6.28 14.16 -27.23
CA SER A 67 -6.42 13.88 -25.81
C SER A 67 -6.64 15.15 -24.97
N THR A 68 -7.41 15.02 -23.89
CA THR A 68 -7.55 16.02 -22.83
C THR A 68 -7.01 15.45 -21.52
N LEU A 69 -6.71 16.29 -20.53
CA LEU A 69 -6.32 15.83 -19.20
C LEU A 69 -7.39 14.89 -18.59
N ALA A 70 -8.67 15.19 -18.85
CA ALA A 70 -9.78 14.35 -18.41
C ALA A 70 -9.78 12.98 -19.10
N SER A 71 -9.55 12.92 -20.43
CA SER A 71 -9.52 11.63 -21.14
C SER A 71 -8.33 10.77 -20.73
N LEU A 72 -7.17 11.38 -20.48
CA LEU A 72 -5.98 10.68 -19.96
C LEU A 72 -6.23 10.13 -18.54
N LYS A 73 -6.86 10.92 -17.67
CA LYS A 73 -7.28 10.46 -16.34
C LYS A 73 -8.28 9.31 -16.46
N SER A 74 -9.35 9.45 -17.24
CA SER A 74 -10.37 8.41 -17.40
C SER A 74 -9.77 7.11 -17.93
N ARG A 75 -8.95 7.17 -18.98
CA ARG A 75 -8.25 5.99 -19.53
C ARG A 75 -7.51 5.20 -18.45
N ARG A 76 -6.73 5.91 -17.64
CA ARG A 76 -5.94 5.30 -16.56
C ARG A 76 -6.81 4.77 -15.44
N MET A 77 -7.84 5.51 -15.04
CA MET A 77 -8.73 5.11 -13.96
C MET A 77 -9.66 3.94 -14.36
N GLU A 78 -9.95 3.71 -15.64
CA GLU A 78 -10.61 2.48 -16.08
C GLU A 78 -9.73 1.25 -15.79
N VAL A 79 -8.42 1.33 -16.04
CA VAL A 79 -7.49 0.24 -15.70
C VAL A 79 -7.41 0.04 -14.17
N ALA A 80 -7.42 1.14 -13.40
CA ALA A 80 -7.36 1.11 -11.93
C ALA A 80 -8.49 0.29 -11.30
N LYS A 81 -9.71 0.33 -11.85
CA LYS A 81 -10.88 -0.42 -11.34
C LYS A 81 -10.65 -1.92 -11.32
N GLU A 82 -9.74 -2.43 -12.16
CA GLU A 82 -9.40 -3.85 -12.22
C GLU A 82 -8.10 -4.20 -11.47
N MET A 83 -7.51 -3.24 -10.74
CA MET A 83 -6.22 -3.41 -10.08
C MET A 83 -6.35 -3.56 -8.57
N PHE A 84 -7.26 -2.84 -7.93
CA PHE A 84 -7.28 -2.70 -6.47
C PHE A 84 -8.32 -3.59 -5.81
N GLY A 85 -8.00 -4.16 -4.65
CA GLY A 85 -8.95 -4.95 -3.85
C GLY A 85 -10.22 -4.17 -3.50
N LYS A 86 -10.10 -2.86 -3.30
CA LYS A 86 -11.24 -1.95 -3.25
C LYS A 86 -10.82 -0.57 -3.75
N LEU A 87 -11.68 0.08 -4.52
CA LEU A 87 -11.45 1.43 -5.03
C LEU A 87 -12.69 2.30 -4.80
N GLY A 88 -12.58 3.30 -3.91
CA GLY A 88 -13.64 4.27 -3.66
C GLY A 88 -13.92 5.22 -4.82
N GLN A 89 -14.86 6.13 -4.60
CA GLN A 89 -15.25 7.17 -5.54
C GLN A 89 -14.27 8.34 -5.53
N ASP A 90 -14.24 9.11 -6.62
CA ASP A 90 -13.42 10.33 -6.76
C ASP A 90 -11.91 10.15 -6.50
N VAL A 91 -11.40 8.92 -6.68
CA VAL A 91 -9.99 8.62 -6.52
C VAL A 91 -9.20 9.11 -7.75
N THR A 92 -8.02 9.66 -7.51
CA THR A 92 -7.06 10.00 -8.56
C THR A 92 -5.69 9.45 -8.18
N ILE A 93 -5.09 8.67 -9.07
CA ILE A 93 -3.73 8.15 -8.91
C ILE A 93 -2.95 8.60 -10.14
N GLU A 94 -1.82 9.28 -9.97
CA GLU A 94 -0.96 9.71 -11.08
C GLU A 94 0.09 8.65 -11.43
N PRO A 95 0.37 8.42 -12.72
CA PRO A 95 1.44 7.53 -13.16
C PRO A 95 2.81 8.27 -13.12
N PRO A 96 3.93 7.56 -12.96
CA PRO A 96 4.01 6.13 -12.75
C PRO A 96 3.61 5.75 -11.31
N PHE A 97 2.94 4.61 -11.18
CA PHE A 97 2.57 3.97 -9.92
C PHE A 97 3.18 2.57 -9.86
N PHE A 98 3.35 2.03 -8.66
CA PHE A 98 3.80 0.65 -8.48
C PHE A 98 2.92 -0.11 -7.47
N LEU A 99 2.53 -1.33 -7.84
CA LEU A 99 1.96 -2.33 -6.95
C LEU A 99 2.58 -3.71 -7.19
N LEU A 100 2.43 -4.65 -6.25
CA LEU A 100 2.82 -6.05 -6.44
C LEU A 100 1.63 -6.94 -6.83
N TRP A 101 0.54 -6.87 -6.08
CA TRP A 101 -0.63 -7.73 -6.25
C TRP A 101 -1.86 -6.92 -6.68
N GLY A 102 -2.12 -5.82 -6.00
CA GLY A 102 -3.25 -4.94 -6.18
C GLY A 102 -4.48 -5.35 -5.37
N CYS A 103 -4.84 -6.64 -5.36
CA CYS A 103 -5.95 -7.15 -4.55
C CYS A 103 -5.81 -6.94 -3.04
N ASN A 104 -4.61 -6.64 -2.54
CA ASN A 104 -4.36 -6.36 -1.13
C ASN A 104 -4.46 -4.88 -0.77
N ILE A 105 -4.82 -4.01 -1.71
CA ILE A 105 -4.88 -2.56 -1.51
C ILE A 105 -6.33 -2.10 -1.51
N PHE A 106 -6.74 -1.50 -0.40
CA PHE A 106 -8.10 -1.04 -0.16
C PHE A 106 -8.08 0.49 -0.03
N ILE A 107 -8.71 1.18 -0.97
CA ILE A 107 -8.69 2.64 -1.08
C ILE A 107 -10.10 3.19 -0.86
N GLY A 108 -10.21 4.17 0.05
CA GLY A 108 -11.42 4.93 0.33
C GLY A 108 -11.78 5.94 -0.76
N ASN A 109 -12.73 6.82 -0.44
CA ASN A 109 -13.23 7.86 -1.34
C ASN A 109 -12.36 9.12 -1.31
N GLY A 110 -12.32 9.87 -2.40
CA GLY A 110 -11.65 11.18 -2.47
C GLY A 110 -10.14 11.12 -2.24
N VAL A 111 -9.51 9.97 -2.46
CA VAL A 111 -8.06 9.79 -2.29
C VAL A 111 -7.31 10.37 -3.49
N TYR A 112 -6.25 11.11 -3.22
CA TYR A 112 -5.31 11.59 -4.22
C TYR A 112 -3.92 10.98 -3.99
N MET A 113 -3.36 10.31 -5.00
CA MET A 113 -1.99 9.83 -5.00
C MET A 113 -1.22 10.49 -6.15
N ASN A 114 -0.15 11.19 -5.79
CA ASN A 114 0.73 11.82 -6.76
C ASN A 114 1.65 10.79 -7.45
N ARG A 115 2.50 11.24 -8.36
CA ARG A 115 3.40 10.39 -9.16
C ARG A 115 4.42 9.65 -8.30
N GLU A 116 4.92 8.55 -8.83
CA GLU A 116 6.00 7.74 -8.23
C GLU A 116 5.63 7.09 -6.89
N VAL A 117 4.34 6.96 -6.56
CA VAL A 117 3.91 6.21 -5.37
C VAL A 117 4.11 4.72 -5.59
N SER A 118 4.71 4.04 -4.62
CA SER A 118 4.89 2.59 -4.63
C SER A 118 4.23 1.94 -3.42
N ILE A 119 3.42 0.91 -3.67
CA ILE A 119 2.77 0.10 -2.64
C ILE A 119 3.22 -1.36 -2.80
N HIS A 120 4.06 -1.84 -1.89
CA HIS A 120 4.59 -3.19 -1.93
C HIS A 120 3.67 -4.15 -1.17
N ASP A 121 2.45 -4.33 -1.65
CA ASP A 121 1.28 -4.91 -0.96
C ASP A 121 1.37 -6.44 -0.68
N ASN A 122 2.47 -6.91 -0.09
CA ASN A 122 2.62 -8.26 0.46
C ASN A 122 1.84 -8.50 1.77
N ALA A 123 1.09 -7.51 2.23
CA ALA A 123 0.04 -7.63 3.25
C ALA A 123 -1.07 -6.65 2.89
N LEU A 124 -2.17 -6.69 3.64
CA LEU A 124 -3.25 -5.73 3.49
C LEU A 124 -2.74 -4.30 3.70
N VAL A 125 -3.04 -3.41 2.76
CA VAL A 125 -2.81 -1.98 2.84
C VAL A 125 -4.15 -1.27 2.74
N THR A 126 -4.54 -0.57 3.81
CA THR A 126 -5.80 0.18 3.86
C THR A 126 -5.51 1.67 3.85
N ILE A 127 -6.18 2.41 2.97
CA ILE A 127 -6.09 3.85 2.83
C ILE A 127 -7.50 4.41 2.98
N GLY A 128 -7.72 5.20 4.02
CA GLY A 128 -9.01 5.80 4.34
C GLY A 128 -9.45 6.90 3.36
N ASP A 129 -10.63 7.43 3.61
CA ASP A 129 -11.21 8.51 2.80
C ASP A 129 -10.39 9.81 2.92
N GLY A 130 -10.38 10.62 1.85
CA GLY A 130 -9.78 11.96 1.86
C GLY A 130 -8.25 12.00 2.03
N VAL A 131 -7.57 10.85 1.96
CA VAL A 131 -6.11 10.79 2.11
C VAL A 131 -5.41 11.43 0.92
N LEU A 132 -4.41 12.28 1.21
CA LEU A 132 -3.54 12.89 0.23
C LEU A 132 -2.14 12.29 0.33
N ILE A 133 -1.63 11.72 -0.76
CA ILE A 133 -0.30 11.10 -0.84
C ILE A 133 0.58 11.87 -1.82
N GLY A 134 1.66 12.44 -1.29
CA GLY A 134 2.66 13.18 -2.04
C GLY A 134 3.49 12.30 -2.98
N PRO A 135 4.28 12.92 -3.88
CA PRO A 135 5.02 12.19 -4.89
C PRO A 135 6.16 11.36 -4.27
N GLY A 136 6.43 10.19 -4.84
CA GLY A 136 7.53 9.32 -4.44
C GLY A 136 7.34 8.63 -3.08
N VAL A 137 6.14 8.62 -2.51
CA VAL A 137 5.86 7.93 -1.24
C VAL A 137 5.97 6.42 -1.43
N CYS A 138 6.64 5.75 -0.49
CA CYS A 138 6.82 4.30 -0.47
C CYS A 138 6.06 3.68 0.71
N ILE A 139 5.08 2.83 0.43
CA ILE A 139 4.34 2.05 1.42
C ILE A 139 4.86 0.61 1.36
N CYS A 140 5.61 0.21 2.38
CA CYS A 140 6.38 -1.03 2.38
C CYS A 140 6.01 -1.93 3.56
N PRO A 141 4.95 -2.74 3.45
CA PRO A 141 4.54 -3.67 4.50
C PRO A 141 5.46 -4.90 4.60
N GLY A 142 6.26 -5.21 3.57
CA GLY A 142 7.17 -6.36 3.53
C GLY A 142 8.50 -6.11 4.25
N THR A 143 9.04 -7.15 4.89
CA THR A 143 10.36 -7.12 5.53
C THR A 143 10.97 -8.52 5.67
N HIS A 144 12.18 -8.58 6.21
CA HIS A 144 12.91 -9.79 6.52
C HIS A 144 13.33 -9.79 7.99
N ALA A 145 13.76 -10.94 8.50
CA ALA A 145 14.44 -10.99 9.80
C ALA A 145 15.65 -10.02 9.81
N ALA A 146 15.86 -9.32 10.93
CA ALA A 146 16.89 -8.30 11.04
C ALA A 146 18.30 -8.88 11.26
N ASP A 147 18.40 -10.02 11.94
CA ASP A 147 19.66 -10.73 12.13
C ASP A 147 19.93 -11.73 10.99
N MET A 148 21.21 -12.05 10.79
CA MET A 148 21.65 -12.94 9.70
C MET A 148 21.17 -14.38 9.88
N HIS A 149 21.13 -14.88 11.11
CA HIS A 149 20.85 -16.29 11.40
C HIS A 149 19.39 -16.61 11.07
N SER A 150 18.45 -15.85 11.60
CA SER A 150 17.03 -16.01 11.29
C SER A 150 16.72 -15.75 9.81
N ARG A 151 17.45 -14.87 9.11
CA ARG A 151 17.29 -14.74 7.64
C ARG A 151 17.72 -15.99 6.88
N ARG A 152 18.81 -16.64 7.30
CA ARG A 152 19.30 -17.88 6.69
C ARG A 152 18.36 -19.05 6.98
N GLU A 153 17.87 -19.14 8.21
CA GLU A 153 16.88 -20.14 8.61
C GLU A 153 15.57 -19.98 7.84
N ALA A 154 15.14 -18.75 7.59
CA ALA A 154 14.01 -18.43 6.73
C ALA A 154 14.30 -18.67 5.23
N GLN A 155 15.50 -19.12 4.85
CA GLN A 155 15.91 -19.38 3.47
C GLN A 155 15.66 -18.20 2.51
N GLY A 156 15.82 -16.96 3.00
CA GLY A 156 15.58 -15.75 2.22
C GLY A 156 14.10 -15.41 1.99
N THR A 157 13.16 -16.14 2.61
CA THR A 157 11.75 -15.75 2.63
C THR A 157 11.54 -14.42 3.37
N SER A 158 10.39 -13.81 3.11
CA SER A 158 9.98 -12.54 3.70
C SER A 158 8.66 -12.73 4.43
N PHE A 159 8.33 -11.80 5.32
CA PHE A 159 7.01 -11.67 5.91
C PHE A 159 6.56 -10.22 5.79
N ALA A 160 5.27 -9.97 5.93
CA ALA A 160 4.72 -8.63 5.82
C ALA A 160 3.71 -8.36 6.94
N LEU A 161 3.60 -7.09 7.34
CA LEU A 161 2.64 -6.65 8.34
C LEU A 161 1.76 -5.57 7.72
N PRO A 162 0.43 -5.61 7.96
CA PRO A 162 -0.49 -4.69 7.32
C PRO A 162 -0.17 -3.24 7.67
N ILE A 163 -0.44 -2.33 6.74
CA ILE A 163 -0.32 -0.89 6.95
C ILE A 163 -1.71 -0.28 6.84
N ARG A 164 -2.05 0.60 7.78
CA ARG A 164 -3.32 1.33 7.78
C ARG A 164 -3.03 2.83 7.78
N ILE A 165 -3.54 3.54 6.79
CA ILE A 165 -3.58 4.99 6.75
C ILE A 165 -5.04 5.36 6.94
N GLU A 166 -5.39 5.94 8.07
CA GLU A 166 -6.76 6.35 8.35
C GLU A 166 -7.15 7.58 7.53
N ALA A 167 -8.42 7.96 7.59
CA ALA A 167 -8.97 9.05 6.80
C ALA A 167 -8.32 10.41 7.10
N ASP A 168 -8.41 11.31 6.13
CA ASP A 168 -7.97 12.71 6.20
C ASP A 168 -6.46 12.91 6.46
N CYS A 169 -5.66 11.85 6.29
CA CYS A 169 -4.20 11.95 6.45
C CYS A 169 -3.54 12.65 5.26
N TRP A 170 -2.42 13.35 5.53
CA TRP A 170 -1.53 13.85 4.49
C TRP A 170 -0.14 13.24 4.60
N ILE A 171 0.30 12.54 3.56
CA ILE A 171 1.61 11.91 3.50
C ILE A 171 2.52 12.73 2.58
N GLY A 172 3.53 13.38 3.14
CA GLY A 172 4.46 14.24 2.43
C GLY A 172 5.33 13.49 1.43
N ALA A 173 5.86 14.22 0.45
CA ALA A 173 6.67 13.67 -0.64
C ALA A 173 7.84 12.80 -0.12
N ARG A 174 8.10 11.67 -0.79
CA ARG A 174 9.21 10.74 -0.48
C ARG A 174 9.24 10.23 0.97
N ALA A 175 8.10 10.23 1.67
CA ALA A 175 7.99 9.53 2.94
C ALA A 175 7.93 8.01 2.71
N THR A 176 8.42 7.25 3.69
CA THR A 176 8.40 5.78 3.69
C THR A 176 7.65 5.28 4.92
N ILE A 177 6.64 4.44 4.70
CA ILE A 177 5.84 3.82 5.78
C ILE A 177 6.22 2.34 5.87
N LEU A 178 6.70 1.92 7.05
CA LEU A 178 7.23 0.58 7.30
C LEU A 178 6.17 -0.42 7.82
N PRO A 179 6.51 -1.71 7.89
CA PRO A 179 5.55 -2.77 8.22
C PRO A 179 4.82 -2.55 9.55
N GLY A 180 3.51 -2.79 9.55
CA GLY A 180 2.69 -2.83 10.76
C GLY A 180 2.23 -1.46 11.26
N VAL A 181 2.59 -0.38 10.56
CA VAL A 181 2.28 0.98 10.99
C VAL A 181 0.83 1.34 10.72
N THR A 182 0.20 1.93 11.72
CA THR A 182 -1.05 2.69 11.60
C THR A 182 -0.77 4.20 11.65
N ILE A 183 -1.23 4.93 10.64
CA ILE A 183 -1.26 6.39 10.63
C ILE A 183 -2.66 6.84 11.03
N GLY A 184 -2.79 7.40 12.23
CA GLY A 184 -4.07 7.82 12.79
C GLY A 184 -4.71 8.97 12.02
N ARG A 185 -6.04 9.04 12.07
CA ARG A 185 -6.87 10.01 11.34
C ARG A 185 -6.33 11.44 11.43
N GLY A 186 -6.31 12.14 10.30
CA GLY A 186 -5.91 13.56 10.24
C GLY A 186 -4.43 13.80 10.53
N ALA A 187 -3.61 12.75 10.67
CA ALA A 187 -2.18 12.93 10.89
C ALA A 187 -1.48 13.39 9.60
N THR A 188 -0.40 14.15 9.79
CA THR A 188 0.50 14.56 8.71
C THR A 188 1.87 13.91 8.90
N VAL A 189 2.35 13.25 7.85
CA VAL A 189 3.72 12.75 7.76
C VAL A 189 4.52 13.73 6.90
N ALA A 190 5.54 14.36 7.46
CA ALA A 190 6.37 15.30 6.73
C ALA A 190 7.13 14.63 5.58
N ALA A 191 7.50 15.42 4.56
CA ALA A 191 8.30 14.94 3.45
C ALA A 191 9.62 14.29 3.91
N GLY A 192 10.01 13.21 3.24
CA GLY A 192 11.24 12.46 3.52
C GLY A 192 11.24 11.67 4.85
N ALA A 193 10.14 11.63 5.58
CA ALA A 193 10.08 10.92 6.86
C ALA A 193 10.08 9.40 6.68
N VAL A 194 10.73 8.67 7.60
CA VAL A 194 10.68 7.20 7.65
C VAL A 194 9.89 6.77 8.88
N VAL A 195 8.63 6.39 8.67
CA VAL A 195 7.68 6.04 9.73
C VAL A 195 7.84 4.58 10.09
N ILE A 196 8.33 4.34 11.31
CA ILE A 196 8.67 3.00 11.83
C ILE A 196 7.80 2.56 13.01
N LYS A 197 6.86 3.41 13.43
CA LYS A 197 5.93 3.22 14.56
C LYS A 197 4.63 3.91 14.21
N ASP A 198 3.56 3.51 14.88
CA ASP A 198 2.25 4.14 14.76
C ASP A 198 2.32 5.65 15.02
N VAL A 199 1.47 6.38 14.30
CA VAL A 199 1.35 7.83 14.38
C VAL A 199 -0.01 8.16 14.98
N GLU A 200 0.01 8.88 16.11
CA GLU A 200 -1.20 9.36 16.77
C GLU A 200 -2.02 10.27 15.85
N ALA A 201 -3.34 10.16 15.96
CA ALA A 201 -4.28 10.99 15.20
C ALA A 201 -4.03 12.49 15.42
N GLU A 202 -4.26 13.28 14.37
CA GLU A 202 -4.13 14.75 14.40
C GLU A 202 -2.75 15.22 14.92
N THR A 203 -1.68 14.52 14.53
CA THR A 203 -0.31 14.93 14.82
C THR A 203 0.50 15.13 13.55
N LEU A 204 1.50 16.02 13.62
CA LEU A 204 2.53 16.15 12.62
C LEU A 204 3.76 15.37 13.09
N VAL A 205 4.22 14.42 12.28
CA VAL A 205 5.48 13.69 12.49
C VAL A 205 6.46 13.95 11.35
N GLY A 206 7.76 13.82 11.61
CA GLY A 206 8.78 13.92 10.58
C GLY A 206 10.15 13.42 11.01
N GLY A 207 11.08 13.29 10.05
CA GLY A 207 12.46 12.86 10.28
C GLY A 207 12.75 11.39 9.99
N VAL A 208 14.01 10.99 10.17
CA VAL A 208 14.51 9.63 9.95
C VAL A 208 15.22 9.14 11.22
N PRO A 209 14.56 8.31 12.06
CA PRO A 209 13.18 7.86 11.91
C PRO A 209 12.18 8.95 12.33
N ALA A 210 10.93 8.83 11.87
CA ALA A 210 9.90 9.83 12.14
C ALA A 210 9.66 10.00 13.65
N ARG A 211 9.50 11.24 14.09
CA ARG A 211 9.21 11.64 15.46
C ARG A 211 8.07 12.66 15.46
N PHE A 212 7.33 12.70 16.56
CA PHE A 212 6.37 13.75 16.84
C PHE A 212 7.04 15.13 16.73
N ILE A 213 6.39 16.05 16.02
CA ILE A 213 6.78 17.45 15.90
C ILE A 213 5.82 18.31 16.70
N ARG A 214 4.52 18.21 16.43
CA ARG A 214 3.46 18.95 17.14
C ARG A 214 2.08 18.34 16.93
N SER A 215 1.11 18.73 17.75
CA SER A 215 -0.30 18.46 17.50
C SER A 215 -0.85 19.38 16.39
N LEU A 216 -1.83 18.86 15.64
CA LEU A 216 -2.61 19.54 14.62
C LEU A 216 -4.03 19.88 15.10
N LYS A 217 -4.41 19.48 16.33
CA LYS A 217 -5.67 19.90 16.94
C LYS A 217 -5.73 21.41 16.91
N SER A 218 -6.77 21.96 16.28
CA SER A 218 -7.01 23.39 16.35
C SER A 218 -7.21 23.76 17.82
N ALA A 219 -6.62 24.86 18.25
CA ALA A 219 -7.19 25.58 19.38
C ALA A 219 -8.60 25.98 18.90
N SER A 220 -9.63 25.51 19.59
CA SER A 220 -10.99 25.98 19.39
C SER A 220 -10.98 27.51 19.41
N THR A 221 -11.17 28.13 18.25
CA THR A 221 -11.56 29.54 18.14
C THR A 221 -12.98 29.73 18.65
#